data_AF-A0A562C1W3-F1
#
_entry.id   AF-A0A562C1W3-F1
#
_cell.length_a   1.000
_cell.length_b   1.000
_cell.length_c   1.000
_cell.angle_alpha   90.00
_cell.angle_beta   90.00
_cell.angle_gamma   90.00
#
_symmetry.space_group_name_H-M   'P 1'
#
loop_
_entity.id
_entity.type
_entity.pdbx_description
1 polymer ?
#
loop_
_entity_poly.entity_id
_entity_poly.type
_entity_poly.pdbx_seq_one_letter_code
_entity_poly.pdbx_strand_id
1 'polypeptide(L)'
;MKAGNDTGPIAGTILYLLAGPLIWAGHLFLIYGQQSALCSFRFTGVADVDTWLIQAVAGGVTLLAALALLYLLWQPGQVARLFRATPHMDDDRSFHSKVMRLLSALSLAGVLWAGGSALMLDPCGPLR
;
A
#
# COMPACT_ATOMS: atom_id res chain seq x y z
N MET A 1 -5.83 -14.88 -42.55
CA MET A 1 -6.15 -14.90 -41.11
C MET A 1 -4.98 -14.20 -40.39
N LYS A 2 -5.15 -12.95 -39.95
CA LYS A 2 -4.10 -12.21 -39.22
C LYS A 2 -4.18 -12.64 -37.75
N ALA A 3 -3.12 -13.29 -37.29
CA ALA A 3 -2.99 -13.74 -35.91
C ALA A 3 -2.68 -12.55 -34.97
N GLY A 4 -3.26 -12.60 -33.78
CA GLY A 4 -2.63 -12.15 -32.55
C GLY A 4 -2.61 -10.65 -32.28
N ASN A 5 -3.64 -10.17 -31.59
CA ASN A 5 -3.64 -8.92 -30.85
C ASN A 5 -2.66 -9.04 -29.65
N ASP A 6 -1.36 -8.87 -29.87
CA ASP A 6 -0.36 -8.85 -28.80
C ASP A 6 -0.22 -7.43 -28.21
N THR A 7 -1.34 -6.87 -27.75
CA THR A 7 -1.31 -5.80 -26.76
C THR A 7 -0.67 -6.35 -25.50
N GLY A 8 0.46 -5.78 -25.07
CA GLY A 8 0.98 -6.03 -23.72
C GLY A 8 -0.17 -5.94 -22.71
N PRO A 9 -0.29 -6.86 -21.75
CA PRO A 9 -1.51 -7.04 -20.99
C PRO A 9 -1.90 -5.72 -20.30
N ILE A 10 -3.04 -5.16 -20.69
CA ILE A 10 -3.60 -3.90 -20.13
C ILE A 10 -3.67 -4.00 -18.60
N ALA A 11 -3.92 -5.20 -18.10
CA ALA A 11 -3.87 -5.55 -16.67
C ALA A 11 -2.52 -5.19 -16.01
N GLY A 12 -1.38 -5.38 -16.68
CA GLY A 12 -0.05 -5.02 -16.17
C GLY A 12 0.13 -3.51 -16.01
N THR A 13 -0.36 -2.71 -16.96
CA THR A 13 -0.32 -1.25 -16.87
C THR A 13 -1.24 -0.74 -15.75
N ILE A 14 -2.43 -1.34 -15.60
CA ILE A 14 -3.36 -1.02 -14.52
C ILE A 14 -2.73 -1.35 -13.16
N LEU A 15 -2.17 -2.56 -12.99
CA LEU A 15 -1.49 -2.96 -11.76
C LEU A 15 -0.29 -2.06 -11.43
N TYR A 16 0.47 -1.63 -12.44
CA TYR A 16 1.56 -0.68 -12.26
C TYR A 16 1.09 0.68 -11.72
N LEU A 17 0.01 1.23 -12.27
CA LEU A 17 -0.57 2.50 -11.83
C LEU A 17 -1.18 2.39 -10.42
N LEU A 18 -1.81 1.24 -10.13
CA LEU A 18 -2.46 0.96 -8.85
C LEU A 18 -1.52 0.42 -7.78
N ALA A 19 -0.23 0.16 -8.08
CA ALA A 19 0.69 -0.43 -7.12
C ALA A 19 0.84 0.42 -5.85
N GLY A 20 0.91 1.76 -5.97
CA GLY A 20 0.92 2.68 -4.83
C GLY A 20 -0.36 2.57 -3.97
N PRO A 21 -1.56 2.79 -4.57
CA PRO A 21 -2.84 2.63 -3.88
C PRO A 21 -3.07 1.24 -3.28
N LEU A 22 -2.61 0.16 -3.92
CA LEU A 22 -2.69 -1.21 -3.43
C LEU A 22 -1.84 -1.42 -2.17
N ILE A 23 -0.61 -0.89 -2.16
CA ILE A 23 0.25 -0.94 -0.96
C ILE A 23 -0.41 -0.16 0.19
N TRP A 24 -0.98 1.01 -0.09
CA TRP A 24 -1.69 1.80 0.92
C TRP A 24 -2.96 1.10 1.44
N ALA A 25 -3.77 0.52 0.55
CA ALA A 25 -4.96 -0.24 0.94
C ALA A 25 -4.60 -1.47 1.79
N GLY A 26 -3.54 -2.20 1.41
CA GLY A 26 -3.02 -3.32 2.19
C GLY A 26 -2.51 -2.88 3.57
N HIS A 27 -1.79 -1.76 3.63
CA HIS A 27 -1.32 -1.16 4.89
C HIS A 27 -2.49 -0.82 5.83
N LEU A 28 -3.52 -0.14 5.32
CA LEU A 28 -4.72 0.17 6.11
C LEU A 28 -5.45 -1.07 6.58
N PHE A 29 -5.62 -2.06 5.69
CA PHE A 29 -6.28 -3.31 6.04
C PHE A 29 -5.54 -4.04 7.17
N LEU A 30 -4.21 -4.08 7.13
CA LEU A 30 -3.42 -4.72 8.17
C LEU A 30 -3.53 -3.97 9.51
N ILE A 31 -3.40 -2.64 9.50
CA ILE A 31 -3.51 -1.84 10.74
C ILE A 31 -4.90 -1.98 11.34
N TYR A 32 -5.95 -1.65 10.59
CA TYR A 32 -7.31 -1.66 11.10
C TYR A 32 -7.83 -3.06 11.37
N GLY A 33 -7.51 -4.04 10.51
CA GLY A 33 -7.92 -5.42 10.68
C GLY A 33 -7.32 -6.04 11.94
N GLN A 34 -6.02 -5.79 12.19
CA GLN A 34 -5.37 -6.27 13.40
C GLN A 34 -5.91 -5.57 14.65
N GLN A 35 -6.09 -4.25 14.62
CA GLN A 35 -6.70 -3.52 15.75
C GLN A 35 -8.10 -4.06 16.07
N SER A 36 -8.95 -4.24 15.05
CA SER A 36 -10.30 -4.77 15.21
C SER A 36 -10.31 -6.18 15.81
N ALA A 37 -9.45 -7.07 15.30
CA ALA A 37 -9.33 -8.43 15.80
C ALA A 37 -8.86 -8.45 17.26
N LEU A 38 -7.80 -7.69 17.57
CA LEU A 38 -7.20 -7.64 18.92
C LEU A 38 -8.13 -7.03 19.96
N CYS A 39 -8.88 -5.97 19.63
CA CYS A 39 -9.89 -5.45 20.55
C CYS A 39 -11.04 -6.45 20.76
N SER A 40 -11.43 -7.24 19.73
CA SER A 40 -12.42 -8.31 19.92
C SER A 40 -11.90 -9.43 20.84
N PHE A 41 -10.64 -9.84 20.70
CA PHE A 41 -10.05 -10.89 21.52
C PHE A 41 -9.84 -10.45 22.97
N ARG A 42 -9.42 -9.20 23.20
CA ARG A 42 -9.36 -8.56 24.52
C ARG A 42 -10.72 -8.59 25.21
N PHE A 43 -11.80 -8.24 24.51
CA PHE A 43 -13.16 -8.24 25.06
C PHE A 43 -13.65 -9.66 25.40
N THR A 44 -13.33 -10.64 24.57
CA THR A 44 -13.68 -12.06 24.81
C THR A 44 -12.79 -12.77 25.82
N GLY A 45 -11.74 -12.12 26.35
CA GLY A 45 -10.82 -12.68 27.33
C GLY A 45 -9.87 -13.77 26.80
N VAL A 46 -9.77 -13.93 25.48
CA VAL A 46 -9.01 -15.01 24.83
C VAL A 46 -7.50 -14.73 24.82
N ALA A 47 -7.08 -13.47 24.79
CA ALA A 47 -5.68 -13.08 24.81
C ALA A 47 -5.48 -11.69 25.45
N ASP A 48 -4.57 -11.61 26.43
CA ASP A 48 -4.11 -10.36 27.02
C ASP A 48 -2.94 -9.82 26.19
N VAL A 49 -3.27 -9.14 25.09
CA VAL A 49 -2.27 -8.67 24.12
C VAL A 49 -1.83 -7.26 24.50
N ASP A 50 -0.58 -7.10 24.92
CA ASP A 50 -0.04 -5.81 25.34
C ASP A 50 -0.09 -4.76 24.21
N THR A 51 -0.48 -3.53 24.58
CA THR A 51 -0.60 -2.40 23.65
C THR A 51 0.71 -2.07 22.93
N TRP A 52 1.87 -2.31 23.57
CA TRP A 52 3.18 -2.07 22.97
C TRP A 52 3.43 -2.97 21.75
N LEU A 53 2.93 -4.20 21.76
CA LEU A 53 3.09 -5.14 20.65
C LEU A 53 2.26 -4.67 19.44
N ILE A 54 1.07 -4.13 19.69
CA ILE A 54 0.20 -3.56 18.64
C ILE A 54 0.87 -2.36 17.98
N GLN A 55 1.44 -1.46 18.78
CA GLN A 55 2.17 -0.29 18.28
C GLN A 55 3.44 -0.69 17.53
N ALA A 56 4.19 -1.68 18.03
CA ALA A 56 5.39 -2.18 17.37
C ALA A 56 5.07 -2.80 15.99
N VAL A 57 4.00 -3.59 15.90
CA VAL A 57 3.57 -4.19 14.63
C VAL A 57 3.03 -3.12 13.67
N ALA A 58 2.19 -2.19 14.14
CA ALA A 58 1.70 -1.09 13.31
C ALA A 58 2.84 -0.21 12.79
N GLY A 59 3.83 0.08 13.63
CA GLY A 59 5.05 0.79 13.25
C GLY A 59 5.86 0.01 12.19
N GLY A 60 6.06 -1.29 12.39
CA GLY A 60 6.77 -2.15 11.45
C GLY A 60 6.08 -2.25 10.08
N VAL A 61 4.76 -2.44 10.06
CA VAL A 61 3.94 -2.48 8.83
C VAL A 61 3.96 -1.14 8.11
N THR A 62 3.90 -0.03 8.86
CA THR A 62 4.05 1.33 8.30
C THR A 62 5.41 1.55 7.70
N LEU A 63 6.49 1.12 8.37
CA LEU A 63 7.85 1.24 7.86
C LEU A 63 8.03 0.43 6.57
N LEU A 64 7.55 -0.82 6.54
CA LEU A 64 7.60 -1.67 5.36
C LEU A 64 6.81 -1.07 4.18
N ALA A 65 5.61 -0.56 4.41
CA ALA A 65 4.81 0.08 3.38
C ALA A 65 5.47 1.37 2.87
N ALA A 66 6.03 2.18 3.77
CA ALA A 66 6.76 3.40 3.40
C ALA A 66 8.00 3.07 2.55
N LEU A 67 8.79 2.05 2.95
CA LEU A 67 9.95 1.59 2.18
C LEU A 67 9.55 1.05 0.80
N ALA A 68 8.46 0.29 0.71
CA ALA A 68 7.94 -0.22 -0.56
C ALA A 68 7.51 0.93 -1.49
N LEU A 69 6.83 1.95 -0.97
CA LEU A 69 6.46 3.15 -1.73
C LEU A 69 7.66 4.00 -2.12
N LEU A 70 8.66 4.16 -1.24
CA LEU A 70 9.92 4.85 -1.54
C LEU A 70 10.67 4.14 -2.66
N TYR A 71 10.72 2.81 -2.62
CA TYR A 71 11.33 2.00 -3.66
C TYR A 71 10.59 2.19 -5.00
N LEU A 72 9.25 2.21 -4.99
CA LEU A 72 8.43 2.52 -6.16
C LEU A 72 8.73 3.90 -6.76
N LEU A 73 8.89 4.91 -5.90
CA LEU A 73 9.22 6.29 -6.26
C LEU A 73 10.64 6.43 -6.84
N TRP A 74 11.58 5.64 -6.34
CA TRP A 74 13.01 5.73 -6.72
C TRP A 74 13.35 4.93 -7.98
N GLN A 75 12.67 3.80 -8.20
CA GLN A 75 12.93 2.87 -9.30
C GLN A 75 11.69 2.60 -10.17
N PRO A 76 11.03 3.65 -10.73
CA PRO A 76 9.80 3.47 -11.52
C PRO A 76 10.03 2.59 -12.76
N GLY A 77 11.25 2.60 -13.31
CA GLY A 77 11.63 1.80 -14.47
C GLY A 77 11.79 0.29 -14.20
N GLN A 78 12.24 -0.12 -13.01
CA GLN A 78 12.30 -1.55 -12.66
C GLN A 78 10.91 -2.09 -12.34
N VAL A 79 10.08 -1.31 -11.66
CA VAL A 79 8.69 -1.67 -11.37
C VAL A 79 7.88 -1.82 -12.65
N ALA A 80 8.06 -0.93 -13.64
CA ALA A 80 7.43 -1.06 -14.94
C ALA A 80 7.83 -2.36 -15.66
N ARG A 81 9.09 -2.79 -15.54
CA ARG A 81 9.57 -4.09 -16.07
C ARG A 81 8.97 -5.28 -15.33
N LEU A 82 8.87 -5.21 -14.00
CA LEU A 82 8.29 -6.27 -13.17
C LEU A 82 6.82 -6.52 -13.54
N PHE A 83 6.04 -5.47 -13.75
CA PHE A 83 4.64 -5.54 -14.15
C PHE A 83 4.41 -5.74 -15.66
N ARG A 84 5.48 -5.91 -16.45
CA ARG A 84 5.42 -6.01 -17.93
C ARG A 84 4.64 -4.86 -18.58
N ALA A 85 4.64 -3.68 -17.96
CA ALA A 85 4.03 -2.50 -18.53
C ALA A 85 4.85 -2.09 -19.76
N THR A 86 4.32 -2.39 -20.94
CA THR A 86 4.91 -2.00 -22.24
C THR A 86 4.16 -0.76 -22.73
N PRO A 87 4.70 0.44 -22.52
CA PRO A 87 4.07 1.67 -22.98
C PRO A 87 4.11 1.70 -24.52
N HIS A 88 2.95 1.85 -25.12
CA HIS A 88 2.74 1.72 -26.57
C HIS A 88 3.17 2.97 -27.36
N MET A 89 3.39 4.12 -26.71
CA MET A 89 3.87 5.37 -27.32
C MET A 89 4.81 6.11 -26.35
N ASP A 90 5.85 6.78 -26.85
CA ASP A 90 6.82 7.52 -26.01
C ASP A 90 6.18 8.69 -25.24
N ASP A 91 5.11 9.29 -25.79
CA ASP A 91 4.43 10.43 -25.16
C ASP A 91 3.61 10.00 -23.93
N ASP A 92 2.91 8.86 -24.04
CA ASP A 92 2.15 8.22 -22.95
C ASP A 92 3.06 7.77 -21.80
N ARG A 93 4.33 7.48 -22.08
CA ARG A 93 5.30 6.99 -21.10
C ARG A 93 5.56 8.01 -20.00
N SER A 94 5.63 9.29 -20.38
CA SER A 94 5.87 10.40 -19.45
C SER A 94 4.65 10.67 -18.59
N PHE A 95 3.44 10.56 -19.16
CA PHE A 95 2.17 10.73 -18.44
C PHE A 95 1.97 9.61 -17.41
N HIS A 96 2.09 8.35 -17.82
CA HIS A 96 1.95 7.21 -16.91
C HIS A 96 2.96 7.26 -15.75
N SER A 97 4.20 7.67 -16.01
CA SER A 97 5.22 7.81 -14.97
C SER A 97 4.88 8.93 -13.98
N LYS A 98 4.34 10.06 -14.45
CA LYS A 98 3.90 11.16 -13.58
C LYS A 98 2.71 10.75 -12.72
N VAL A 99 1.71 10.09 -13.31
CA VAL A 99 0.52 9.61 -12.60
C VAL A 99 0.90 8.58 -11.54
N MET A 100 1.73 7.60 -11.88
CA MET A 100 2.22 6.59 -10.93
C MET A 100 2.99 7.24 -9.78
N ARG A 101 3.84 8.24 -10.06
CA ARG A 101 4.59 8.96 -9.03
C ARG A 101 3.68 9.78 -8.12
N LEU A 102 2.65 10.42 -8.68
CA LEU A 102 1.69 11.23 -7.93
C LEU A 102 0.79 10.36 -7.05
N LEU A 103 0.30 9.23 -7.58
CA LEU A 103 -0.45 8.22 -6.83
C LEU A 103 0.40 7.59 -5.72
N SER A 104 1.68 7.33 -5.98
CA SER A 104 2.61 6.78 -4.97
C SER A 104 2.92 7.81 -3.88
N ALA A 105 3.13 9.08 -4.25
CA ALA A 105 3.33 10.16 -3.28
C ALA A 105 2.09 10.37 -2.40
N LEU A 106 0.89 10.33 -3.00
CA LEU A 106 -0.38 10.41 -2.29
C LEU A 106 -0.56 9.23 -1.33
N SER A 107 -0.22 8.02 -1.79
CA SER A 107 -0.22 6.80 -0.97
C SER A 107 0.75 6.90 0.20
N LEU A 108 1.94 7.49 -0.02
CA LEU A 108 2.96 7.66 1.02
C LEU A 108 2.50 8.67 2.07
N ALA A 109 1.90 9.78 1.66
CA ALA A 109 1.26 10.72 2.57
C ALA A 109 0.15 10.01 3.39
N GLY A 110 -0.65 9.17 2.74
CA GLY A 110 -1.66 8.34 3.40
C GLY A 110 -1.09 7.36 4.42
N VAL A 111 0.01 6.65 4.09
CA VAL A 111 0.70 5.73 5.02
C VAL A 111 1.27 6.48 6.22
N LEU A 112 1.92 7.63 6.00
CA LEU A 112 2.48 8.43 7.09
C LEU A 112 1.39 9.00 8.01
N TRP A 113 0.28 9.47 7.43
CA TRP A 113 -0.85 9.98 8.18
C TRP A 113 -1.57 8.88 8.98
N ALA A 114 -1.82 7.73 8.35
CA ALA A 114 -2.45 6.57 8.99
C ALA A 114 -1.54 5.97 10.09
N GLY A 115 -0.24 5.85 9.82
CA GLY A 115 0.74 5.40 10.81
C GLY A 115 0.87 6.38 11.98
N GLY A 116 0.90 7.68 11.70
CA GLY A 116 0.95 8.72 12.73
C GLY A 116 -0.28 8.72 13.65
N SER A 117 -1.47 8.61 13.06
CA SER A 117 -2.71 8.50 13.85
C SER A 117 -2.78 7.20 14.66
N ALA A 118 -2.32 6.06 14.11
CA ALA A 118 -2.27 4.79 14.83
C ALA A 118 -1.32 4.79 16.05
N LEU A 119 -0.31 5.67 16.05
CA LEU A 119 0.60 5.86 17.20
C LEU A 119 0.04 6.83 18.25
N MET A 120 -0.78 7.79 17.85
CA MET A 120 -1.38 8.78 18.77
C MET A 120 -2.66 8.30 19.44
N LEU A 121 -3.43 7.41 18.81
CA LEU A 121 -4.70 6.93 19.36
C LEU A 121 -4.54 5.61 20.10
N ASP A 122 -5.21 5.50 21.24
CA ASP A 122 -5.38 4.24 21.96
C ASP A 122 -6.32 3.33 21.17
N PRO A 123 -5.86 2.19 20.62
CA PRO A 123 -6.61 1.43 19.62
C PRO A 123 -7.93 0.85 20.12
N CYS A 124 -8.07 0.61 21.44
CA CYS A 124 -9.31 0.14 22.05
C CYS A 124 -9.99 1.19 22.95
N GLY A 125 -9.49 2.43 22.98
CA GLY A 125 -10.10 3.55 23.71
C GLY A 125 -11.56 3.85 23.33
N PRO A 126 -11.97 3.80 22.05
CA PRO A 126 -13.36 4.13 21.66
C PRO A 126 -14.39 3.03 21.96
N LEU A 127 -13.99 1.84 22.42
CA LEU A 127 -14.90 0.75 22.83
C LEU A 127 -15.07 0.64 24.36
N ARG A 128 -14.55 1.59 25.13
CA ARG A 128 -14.73 1.66 26.58
C ARG A 128 -15.97 2.46 26.98
#